data_AF-A0A094EDI5-F1
#
_entry.id   AF-A0A094EDI5-F1
#
_cell.length_a   1.000
_cell.length_b   1.000
_cell.length_c   1.000
_cell.angle_alpha   90.00
_cell.angle_beta   90.00
_cell.angle_gamma   90.00
#
_symmetry.space_group_name_H-M   'P 1'
#
loop_
_entity.id
_entity.type
_entity.pdbx_description
1 polymer ?
#
loop_
_entity_poly.entity_id
_entity_poly.type
_entity_poly.pdbx_seq_one_letter_code
_entity_poly.pdbx_strand_id
1 'polypeptide(L)'
;MGAWSTDSGTSYELVGDDSLPDFPTPVVVTDSSGKPRWTISIPPHTAFPLHPSDYAELCAQTGEIATHVSSLLHKSAPPAAHKPYSHIDPNFLDPTLADRLGLLLSAAQAAGLTYRPSRPPPPPLLGESFSSLSLPPCTRSLTVTLETPSAGLAPTLMLLWTAYGLALSEDRAFFIDDTRWPYGSYTDFFLPPPPATCRPPPRHHITPCPHSAAHLLVSAATTPHTFGGAFHDAFEDAHRAGNARQKPIFDLARKGYEALFHLKPEDATHVSDRLAELRSMVAHPETPGKIVAMHIRHGDAHPLSFQYRDAYIPTPHYTSAAHSLLASSFPSTSPSASSQRARSVFVVASDDPDVYTDDDLIGSVRAQSVIKLASRPPLSASQEKGEPDER
;
A
#
# COMPACT_ATOMS: atom_id res chain seq x y z
N MET A 1 -24.60 4.61 -6.30
CA MET A 1 -25.62 3.63 -5.88
C MET A 1 -25.17 2.25 -6.32
N GLY A 2 -24.96 1.37 -5.36
CA GLY A 2 -24.40 0.04 -5.55
C GLY A 2 -23.82 -0.43 -4.21
N ALA A 3 -24.71 -0.79 -3.28
CA ALA A 3 -24.35 -1.37 -2.01
C ALA A 3 -23.97 -2.84 -2.24
N TRP A 4 -22.73 -3.21 -1.93
CA TRP A 4 -22.29 -4.59 -1.93
C TRP A 4 -22.53 -5.14 -0.53
N SER A 5 -23.60 -5.91 -0.39
CA SER A 5 -23.89 -6.72 0.78
C SER A 5 -22.92 -7.89 0.79
N THR A 6 -21.96 -7.90 1.71
CA THR A 6 -21.17 -9.09 2.05
C THR A 6 -21.73 -9.69 3.32
N ASP A 7 -22.85 -10.40 3.18
CA ASP A 7 -23.35 -11.29 4.23
C ASP A 7 -23.03 -12.72 3.79
N SER A 8 -21.81 -13.16 4.07
CA SER A 8 -21.45 -14.57 4.00
C SER A 8 -21.71 -15.17 5.38
N GLY A 9 -22.91 -15.70 5.56
CA GLY A 9 -23.40 -16.32 6.80
C GLY A 9 -22.70 -17.63 7.17
N THR A 10 -21.38 -17.60 7.38
CA THR A 10 -20.65 -18.66 8.06
C THR A 10 -20.73 -18.42 9.57
N SER A 11 -21.45 -19.28 10.28
CA SER A 11 -21.46 -19.30 11.74
C SER A 11 -20.12 -19.83 12.24
N TYR A 12 -19.31 -19.00 12.88
CA TYR A 12 -18.01 -19.38 13.44
C TYR A 12 -18.16 -19.96 14.85
N GLU A 13 -17.46 -21.06 15.12
CA GLU A 13 -17.39 -21.69 16.43
C GLU A 13 -16.33 -20.98 17.28
N LEU A 14 -16.78 -20.26 18.31
CA LEU A 14 -15.90 -19.65 19.31
C LEU A 14 -15.30 -20.77 20.17
N VAL A 15 -14.06 -21.14 19.87
CA VAL A 15 -13.34 -22.22 20.56
C VAL A 15 -13.09 -21.80 22.01
N GLY A 16 -13.87 -22.39 22.92
CA GLY A 16 -13.69 -22.32 24.38
C GLY A 16 -13.01 -23.56 24.93
N ASP A 17 -12.00 -24.07 24.22
CA ASP A 17 -11.21 -25.22 24.67
C ASP A 17 -10.09 -24.75 25.62
N ASP A 18 -9.68 -25.58 26.59
CA ASP A 18 -8.62 -25.26 27.57
C ASP A 18 -7.23 -25.02 26.92
N SER A 19 -7.14 -25.17 25.60
CA SER A 19 -5.91 -25.13 24.84
C SER A 19 -6.03 -24.19 23.64
N LEU A 20 -5.08 -23.25 23.52
CA LEU A 20 -5.10 -22.27 22.43
C LEU A 20 -4.87 -22.95 21.07
N PRO A 21 -5.56 -22.50 20.01
CA PRO A 21 -5.36 -23.02 18.66
C PRO A 21 -3.92 -22.85 18.17
N ASP A 22 -3.46 -23.82 17.37
CA ASP A 22 -2.11 -23.83 16.76
C ASP A 22 -2.08 -23.10 15.40
N PHE A 23 -3.02 -22.18 15.17
CA PHE A 23 -3.10 -21.32 13.99
C PHE A 23 -3.49 -19.88 14.39
N PRO A 24 -3.19 -18.87 13.56
CA PRO A 24 -3.54 -17.48 13.83
C PRO A 24 -5.05 -17.30 13.98
N THR A 25 -5.50 -16.82 15.14
CA THR A 25 -6.94 -16.60 15.40
C THR A 25 -7.18 -15.59 16.52
N PRO A 26 -8.27 -14.81 16.47
CA PRO A 26 -8.75 -14.10 17.66
C PRO A 26 -9.21 -15.11 18.71
N VAL A 27 -8.93 -14.83 19.98
CA VAL A 27 -9.26 -15.70 21.12
C VAL A 27 -9.81 -14.91 22.29
N VAL A 28 -10.69 -15.53 23.07
CA VAL A 28 -11.17 -15.00 24.35
C VAL A 28 -10.23 -15.48 25.44
N VAL A 29 -9.77 -14.57 26.29
CA VAL A 29 -8.90 -14.86 27.43
C VAL A 29 -9.51 -14.29 28.70
N THR A 30 -9.23 -14.90 29.83
CA THR A 30 -9.65 -14.40 31.14
C THR A 30 -8.51 -13.64 31.78
N ASP A 31 -8.72 -12.38 32.15
CA ASP A 31 -7.69 -11.62 32.85
C ASP A 31 -7.53 -12.07 34.32
N SER A 32 -6.53 -11.53 35.02
CA SER A 32 -6.24 -11.86 36.43
C SER A 32 -7.39 -11.55 37.40
N SER A 33 -8.38 -10.77 36.98
CA SER A 33 -9.59 -10.45 37.76
C SER A 33 -10.78 -11.35 37.45
N GLY A 34 -10.62 -12.34 36.56
CA GLY A 34 -11.70 -13.20 36.10
C GLY A 34 -12.57 -12.59 35.01
N LYS A 35 -12.22 -11.40 34.49
CA LYS A 35 -13.02 -10.71 33.47
C LYS A 35 -12.66 -11.23 32.07
N PRO A 36 -13.65 -11.57 31.22
CA PRO A 36 -13.37 -11.95 29.84
C PRO A 36 -12.84 -10.75 29.04
N ARG A 37 -11.80 -11.00 28.25
CA ARG A 37 -11.11 -10.11 27.33
C ARG A 37 -10.91 -10.84 26.01
N TRP A 38 -10.58 -10.14 24.94
CA TRP A 38 -10.18 -10.78 23.69
C TRP A 38 -8.82 -10.29 23.23
N THR A 39 -8.09 -11.14 22.52
CA THR A 39 -6.78 -10.84 21.93
C THR A 39 -6.62 -11.63 20.63
N ILE A 40 -5.48 -11.48 19.96
CA ILE A 40 -5.11 -12.29 18.79
C ILE A 40 -3.97 -13.21 19.19
N SER A 41 -4.17 -14.51 19.00
CA SER A 41 -3.14 -15.52 19.15
C SER A 41 -2.52 -15.79 17.79
N ILE A 42 -1.21 -15.55 17.67
CA ILE A 42 -0.41 -16.04 16.54
C ILE A 42 0.61 -17.01 17.14
N PRO A 43 0.61 -18.29 16.74
CA PRO A 43 1.60 -19.22 17.26
C PRO A 43 3.04 -18.79 16.91
N PRO A 44 4.01 -18.89 17.83
CA PRO A 44 5.38 -18.43 17.58
C PRO A 44 6.13 -19.16 16.45
N HIS A 45 5.65 -20.36 16.09
CA HIS A 45 6.24 -21.17 15.02
C HIS A 45 5.66 -20.83 13.64
N THR A 46 4.60 -20.01 13.57
CA THR A 46 4.00 -19.58 12.32
C THR A 46 4.99 -18.75 11.50
N ALA A 47 4.99 -18.97 10.18
CA ALA A 47 5.83 -18.20 9.27
C ALA A 47 5.44 -16.71 9.28
N PHE A 48 6.40 -15.84 9.01
CA PHE A 48 6.16 -14.40 8.90
C PHE A 48 6.71 -13.87 7.56
N PRO A 49 5.96 -12.99 6.86
CA PRO A 49 4.58 -12.60 7.16
C PRO A 49 3.57 -13.74 6.95
N LEU A 50 2.40 -13.67 7.58
CA LEU A 50 1.27 -14.59 7.31
C LEU A 50 0.78 -14.44 5.87
N HIS A 51 0.01 -15.39 5.35
CA HIS A 51 -0.59 -15.23 4.02
C HIS A 51 -1.58 -14.05 4.03
N PRO A 52 -1.75 -13.29 2.93
CA PRO A 52 -2.70 -12.17 2.89
C PRO A 52 -4.14 -12.56 3.25
N SER A 53 -4.57 -13.79 2.92
CA SER A 53 -5.87 -14.35 3.31
C SER A 53 -6.01 -14.43 4.83
N ASP A 54 -4.98 -14.89 5.53
CA ASP A 54 -5.00 -15.07 6.99
C ASP A 54 -5.11 -13.71 7.68
N TYR A 55 -4.39 -12.70 7.18
CA TYR A 55 -4.52 -11.34 7.70
C TYR A 55 -5.90 -10.74 7.49
N ALA A 56 -6.51 -10.97 6.32
CA ALA A 56 -7.88 -10.52 6.04
C ALA A 56 -8.88 -11.21 6.97
N GLU A 57 -8.74 -12.52 7.17
CA GLU A 57 -9.61 -13.31 8.04
C GLU A 57 -9.50 -12.87 9.50
N LEU A 58 -8.28 -12.68 10.03
CA LEU A 58 -8.05 -12.14 11.37
C LEU A 58 -8.81 -10.83 11.61
N CYS A 59 -8.74 -9.91 10.63
CA CYS A 59 -9.44 -8.63 10.72
C CYS A 59 -10.96 -8.76 10.63
N ALA A 60 -11.47 -9.62 9.74
CA ALA A 60 -12.91 -9.86 9.59
C ALA A 60 -13.54 -10.40 10.88
N GLN A 61 -12.83 -11.28 11.60
CA GLN A 61 -13.31 -11.90 12.83
C GLN A 61 -13.25 -10.97 14.06
N THR A 62 -12.47 -9.88 14.03
CA THR A 62 -12.32 -8.99 15.21
C THR A 62 -13.62 -8.33 15.66
N GLY A 63 -14.54 -8.01 14.74
CA GLY A 63 -15.82 -7.40 15.08
C GLY A 63 -16.74 -8.34 15.85
N GLU A 64 -16.77 -9.61 15.44
CA GLU A 64 -17.61 -10.64 16.05
C GLU A 64 -17.11 -10.99 17.45
N ILE A 65 -15.80 -11.24 17.62
CA ILE A 65 -15.24 -11.57 18.94
C ILE A 65 -15.35 -10.40 19.93
N ALA A 66 -15.17 -9.17 19.46
CA ALA A 66 -15.35 -7.98 20.29
C ALA A 66 -16.81 -7.85 20.76
N THR A 67 -17.77 -8.10 19.87
CA THR A 67 -19.20 -8.11 20.19
C THR A 67 -19.54 -9.24 21.16
N HIS A 68 -18.98 -10.43 20.94
CA HIS A 68 -19.16 -11.58 21.81
C HIS A 68 -18.67 -11.29 23.23
N VAL A 69 -17.42 -10.83 23.41
CA VAL A 69 -16.90 -10.48 24.74
C VAL A 69 -17.68 -9.34 25.39
N SER A 70 -18.12 -8.34 24.60
CA SER A 70 -18.99 -7.29 25.11
C SER A 70 -20.32 -7.85 25.63
N SER A 71 -20.91 -8.85 24.97
CA SER A 71 -22.17 -9.49 25.39
C SER A 71 -22.02 -10.34 26.65
N LEU A 72 -20.83 -10.94 26.87
CA LEU A 72 -20.53 -11.67 28.11
C LEU A 72 -20.46 -10.71 29.31
N LEU A 73 -20.00 -9.48 29.09
CA LEU A 73 -19.86 -8.45 30.12
C LEU A 73 -21.12 -7.62 30.34
N HIS A 74 -21.91 -7.41 29.29
CA HIS A 74 -23.06 -6.54 29.29
C HIS A 74 -24.28 -7.30 28.77
N LYS A 75 -25.37 -7.31 29.55
CA LYS A 75 -26.64 -7.99 29.22
C LYS A 75 -27.40 -7.39 28.02
N SER A 76 -26.87 -6.33 27.42
CA SER A 76 -27.47 -5.61 26.31
C SER A 76 -26.45 -5.44 25.19
N ALA A 77 -26.87 -5.67 23.95
CA ALA A 77 -26.02 -5.42 22.79
C ALA A 77 -25.51 -3.98 22.80
N PRO A 78 -24.21 -3.74 22.55
CA PRO A 78 -23.70 -2.39 22.39
C PRO A 78 -24.44 -1.70 21.23
N PRO A 79 -24.73 -0.39 21.33
CA PRO A 79 -25.34 0.34 20.22
C PRO A 79 -24.48 0.21 18.97
N ALA A 80 -25.12 0.05 17.80
CA ALA A 80 -24.49 0.03 16.48
C ALA A 80 -23.98 1.44 16.09
N ALA A 81 -23.10 1.99 16.93
CA ALA A 81 -22.45 3.27 16.68
C ALA A 81 -21.22 3.06 15.80
N HIS A 82 -21.08 3.88 14.76
CA HIS A 82 -19.82 3.99 14.03
C HIS A 82 -18.71 4.41 15.01
N LYS A 83 -17.76 3.51 15.25
CA LYS A 83 -16.63 3.78 16.15
C LYS A 83 -15.65 4.71 15.45
N PRO A 84 -15.14 5.76 16.14
CA PRO A 84 -14.11 6.62 15.56
C PRO A 84 -12.83 5.84 15.26
N TYR A 85 -12.01 6.35 14.34
CA TYR A 85 -10.75 5.69 13.94
C TYR A 85 -9.82 5.39 15.13
N SER A 86 -9.73 6.31 16.08
CA SER A 86 -8.91 6.17 17.28
C SER A 86 -9.60 5.40 18.42
N HIS A 87 -10.70 4.69 18.15
CA HIS A 87 -11.41 3.93 19.17
C HIS A 87 -10.53 2.80 19.72
N ILE A 88 -10.38 2.78 21.04
CA ILE A 88 -9.72 1.69 21.77
C ILE A 88 -10.81 0.81 22.37
N ASP A 89 -10.84 -0.47 22.00
CA ASP A 89 -11.73 -1.43 22.63
C ASP A 89 -11.26 -1.70 24.06
N PRO A 90 -12.07 -1.38 25.09
CA PRO A 90 -11.68 -1.58 26.48
C PRO A 90 -11.57 -3.06 26.87
N ASN A 91 -12.08 -3.98 26.05
CA ASN A 91 -12.01 -5.42 26.27
C ASN A 91 -10.92 -6.10 25.44
N PHE A 92 -10.31 -5.39 24.48
CA PHE A 92 -9.12 -5.88 23.79
C PHE A 92 -7.93 -5.91 24.75
N LEU A 93 -7.09 -6.94 24.62
CA LEU A 93 -5.82 -7.11 25.30
C LEU A 93 -4.73 -7.27 24.25
N ASP A 94 -3.73 -6.39 24.26
CA ASP A 94 -2.64 -6.44 23.29
C ASP A 94 -1.88 -7.78 23.36
N PRO A 95 -1.54 -8.42 22.23
CA PRO A 95 -0.81 -9.70 22.22
C PRO A 95 0.48 -9.66 23.05
N THR A 96 1.20 -8.54 23.03
CA THR A 96 2.43 -8.36 23.82
C THR A 96 2.17 -8.45 25.32
N LEU A 97 1.04 -7.91 25.77
CA LEU A 97 0.65 -7.94 27.18
C LEU A 97 0.05 -9.30 27.55
N ALA A 98 -0.77 -9.87 26.68
CA ALA A 98 -1.37 -11.19 26.89
C ALA A 98 -0.28 -12.28 27.04
N ASP A 99 0.76 -12.25 26.19
CA ASP A 99 1.91 -13.14 26.28
C ASP A 99 2.71 -12.96 27.58
N ARG A 100 2.98 -11.71 27.99
CA ARG A 100 3.64 -11.43 29.28
C ARG A 100 2.86 -11.93 30.49
N LEU A 101 1.53 -11.99 30.39
CA LEU A 101 0.64 -12.52 31.42
C LEU A 101 0.49 -14.04 31.35
N GLY A 102 1.13 -14.72 30.38
CA GLY A 102 1.03 -16.17 30.18
C GLY A 102 -0.31 -16.62 29.59
N LEU A 103 -1.07 -15.71 28.99
CA LEU A 103 -2.42 -15.98 28.44
C LEU A 103 -2.38 -16.50 27.00
N LEU A 104 -1.21 -16.48 26.34
CA LEU A 104 -1.01 -16.91 24.95
C LEU A 104 -0.17 -18.18 24.80
N LEU A 105 -0.11 -19.01 25.85
CA LEU A 105 0.59 -20.29 25.79
C LEU A 105 -0.20 -21.32 24.98
N SER A 106 0.34 -21.74 23.84
CA SER A 106 -0.19 -22.87 23.06
C SER A 106 -0.27 -24.14 23.92
N ALA A 107 -1.16 -25.07 23.54
CA ALA A 107 -1.26 -26.41 24.15
C ALA A 107 0.12 -27.11 24.23
N ALA A 108 0.94 -26.95 23.19
CA ALA A 108 2.30 -27.51 23.12
C ALA A 108 3.27 -26.86 24.13
N GLN A 109 3.18 -25.54 24.32
CA GLN A 109 3.97 -24.83 25.34
C GLN A 109 3.53 -25.18 26.76
N ALA A 110 2.22 -25.31 26.99
CA ALA A 110 1.65 -25.77 28.26
C ALA A 110 2.03 -27.24 28.59
N ALA A 111 2.20 -28.08 27.55
CA ALA A 111 2.61 -29.48 27.67
C ALA A 111 4.15 -29.69 27.83
N GLY A 112 4.95 -28.63 27.96
CA GLY A 112 6.40 -28.73 28.15
C GLY A 112 7.17 -29.20 26.90
N LEU A 113 6.54 -29.21 25.73
CA LEU A 113 7.24 -29.41 24.46
C LEU A 113 7.99 -28.10 24.17
N THR A 114 9.32 -28.17 24.23
CA THR A 114 10.21 -27.01 24.12
C THR A 114 9.85 -26.13 22.93
N TYR A 115 9.74 -24.83 23.18
CA TYR A 115 9.77 -23.75 22.19
C TYR A 115 10.73 -24.10 21.05
N ARG A 116 10.18 -24.45 19.88
CA ARG A 116 10.95 -24.44 18.64
C ARG A 116 10.71 -23.08 18.01
N PRO A 117 11.67 -22.15 18.07
CA PRO A 117 11.58 -20.95 17.24
C PRO A 117 11.37 -21.41 15.80
N SER A 118 10.55 -20.68 15.04
CA SER A 118 10.46 -20.86 13.59
C SER A 118 11.89 -20.97 13.05
N ARG A 119 12.20 -22.13 12.46
CA ARG A 119 13.51 -22.41 11.87
C ARG A 119 13.27 -22.58 10.38
N PRO A 120 13.84 -21.72 9.53
CA PRO A 120 14.80 -20.63 9.82
C PRO A 120 14.17 -19.42 10.56
N PRO A 121 14.99 -18.59 11.24
CA PRO A 121 14.52 -17.35 11.86
C PRO A 121 13.83 -16.46 10.82
N PRO A 122 12.85 -15.64 11.24
CA PRO A 122 12.14 -14.78 10.32
C PRO A 122 13.10 -13.81 9.64
N PRO A 123 12.84 -13.45 8.38
CA PRO A 123 13.66 -12.49 7.65
C PRO A 123 13.74 -11.15 8.40
N PRO A 124 14.86 -10.41 8.25
CA PRO A 124 14.99 -9.08 8.83
C PRO A 124 13.99 -8.13 8.18
N LEU A 125 13.38 -7.25 8.99
CA LEU A 125 12.60 -6.14 8.45
C LEU A 125 13.54 -4.99 8.09
N LEU A 126 13.19 -4.25 7.04
CA LEU A 126 13.84 -2.99 6.74
C LEU A 126 13.40 -1.93 7.76
N GLY A 127 14.34 -1.07 8.16
CA GLY A 127 14.17 -0.11 9.26
C GLY A 127 14.69 -0.64 10.60
N GLU A 128 15.09 -1.91 10.67
CA GLU A 128 15.88 -2.43 11.78
C GLU A 128 17.27 -1.75 11.81
N SER A 129 17.66 -1.17 12.95
CA SER A 129 19.00 -0.63 13.13
C SER A 129 20.05 -1.75 13.22
N PHE A 130 21.26 -1.54 12.70
CA PHE A 130 22.39 -2.46 12.87
C PHE A 130 22.74 -2.70 14.36
N SER A 131 22.39 -1.77 15.24
CA SER A 131 22.55 -1.88 16.70
C SER A 131 21.35 -2.52 17.42
N SER A 132 20.37 -3.05 16.69
CA SER A 132 19.06 -3.51 17.20
C SER A 132 19.16 -4.50 18.37
N LEU A 133 20.19 -5.33 18.43
CA LEU A 133 20.38 -6.29 19.52
C LEU A 133 20.59 -5.62 20.90
N SER A 134 21.08 -4.38 20.92
CA SER A 134 21.29 -3.59 22.14
C SER A 134 20.14 -2.65 22.48
N LEU A 135 19.16 -2.51 21.59
CA LEU A 135 18.03 -1.60 21.74
C LEU A 135 16.84 -2.29 22.44
N PRO A 136 16.04 -1.55 23.22
CA PRO A 136 14.81 -2.09 23.79
C PRO A 136 13.79 -2.43 22.68
N PRO A 137 12.87 -3.41 22.90
CA PRO A 137 11.72 -3.60 22.03
C PRO A 137 10.94 -2.29 21.86
N CYS A 138 10.43 -2.06 20.65
CA CYS A 138 9.50 -0.95 20.41
C CYS A 138 8.29 -1.08 21.34
N THR A 139 7.79 0.05 21.84
CA THR A 139 6.52 0.11 22.58
C THR A 139 5.35 0.08 21.62
N ARG A 140 5.47 0.74 20.47
CA ARG A 140 4.52 0.75 19.37
C ARG A 140 5.25 0.70 18.05
N SER A 141 4.72 -0.04 17.10
CA SER A 141 5.25 -0.09 15.73
C SER A 141 4.16 -0.28 14.69
N LEU A 142 4.49 0.03 13.45
CA LEU A 142 3.73 -0.25 12.25
C LEU A 142 4.65 -0.96 11.26
N THR A 143 4.27 -2.15 10.83
CA THR A 143 5.00 -2.92 9.81
C THR A 143 4.15 -3.01 8.54
N VAL A 144 4.73 -2.63 7.41
CA VAL A 144 4.07 -2.75 6.10
C VAL A 144 4.60 -3.97 5.37
N THR A 145 3.74 -4.86 4.89
CA THR A 145 4.11 -5.91 3.96
C THR A 145 3.90 -5.44 2.52
N LEU A 146 4.93 -5.50 1.68
CA LEU A 146 4.85 -5.08 0.28
C LEU A 146 4.17 -6.12 -0.63
N GLU A 147 3.91 -7.33 -0.12
CA GLU A 147 3.13 -8.34 -0.83
C GLU A 147 1.77 -7.77 -1.25
N THR A 148 1.47 -7.92 -2.54
CA THR A 148 0.27 -7.38 -3.16
C THR A 148 -0.25 -8.34 -4.22
N PRO A 149 -1.58 -8.54 -4.33
CA PRO A 149 -2.17 -9.22 -5.48
C PRO A 149 -2.26 -8.29 -6.71
N SER A 150 -2.01 -6.98 -6.54
CA SER A 150 -2.06 -6.02 -7.64
C SER A 150 -0.85 -6.21 -8.54
N ALA A 151 -1.09 -6.30 -9.86
CA ALA A 151 -0.03 -6.28 -10.84
C ALA A 151 0.72 -4.93 -10.87
N GLY A 152 0.16 -3.85 -10.31
CA GLY A 152 0.75 -2.50 -10.35
C GLY A 152 1.63 -2.15 -9.15
N LEU A 153 2.69 -1.38 -9.40
CA LEU A 153 3.61 -0.85 -8.37
C LEU A 153 2.98 0.27 -7.54
N ALA A 154 2.21 1.14 -8.19
CA ALA A 154 1.71 2.38 -7.58
C ALA A 154 0.80 2.16 -6.36
N PRO A 155 -0.16 1.21 -6.36
CA PRO A 155 -0.97 0.94 -5.16
C PRO A 155 -0.12 0.55 -3.95
N THR A 156 0.91 -0.29 -4.15
CA THR A 156 1.82 -0.70 -3.08
C THR A 156 2.66 0.46 -2.56
N LEU A 157 3.17 1.32 -3.44
CA LEU A 157 3.91 2.51 -3.02
C LEU A 157 3.02 3.52 -2.28
N MET A 158 1.79 3.74 -2.76
CA MET A 158 0.83 4.61 -2.07
C MET A 158 0.44 4.06 -0.69
N LEU A 159 0.26 2.74 -0.57
CA LEU A 159 0.05 2.07 0.70
C LEU A 159 1.23 2.32 1.65
N LEU A 160 2.44 2.05 1.18
CA LEU A 160 3.68 2.23 1.94
C LEU A 160 3.84 3.67 2.43
N TRP A 161 3.69 4.65 1.55
CA TRP A 161 3.87 6.05 1.88
C TRP A 161 2.80 6.56 2.85
N THR A 162 1.54 6.19 2.63
CA THR A 162 0.44 6.58 3.52
C THR A 162 0.62 5.95 4.91
N ALA A 163 1.01 4.67 4.96
CA ALA A 163 1.29 3.96 6.20
C ALA A 163 2.47 4.55 6.99
N TYR A 164 3.52 5.01 6.30
CA TYR A 164 4.63 5.73 6.94
C TYR A 164 4.16 7.06 7.54
N GLY A 165 3.41 7.86 6.78
CA GLY A 165 2.82 9.09 7.28
C GLY A 165 1.93 8.86 8.51
N LEU A 166 1.13 7.79 8.48
CA LEU A 166 0.31 7.36 9.61
C LEU A 166 1.16 6.96 10.82
N ALA A 167 2.20 6.14 10.62
CA ALA A 167 3.10 5.72 11.69
C ALA A 167 3.75 6.91 12.40
N LEU A 168 4.21 7.92 11.65
CA LEU A 168 4.72 9.16 12.21
C LEU A 168 3.66 9.93 13.01
N SER A 169 2.42 9.98 12.53
CA SER A 169 1.33 10.69 13.22
C SER A 169 0.90 10.02 14.53
N GLU A 170 1.14 8.72 14.66
CA GLU A 170 0.77 7.91 15.82
C GLU A 170 1.95 7.52 16.71
N ASP A 171 3.12 8.13 16.49
CA ASP A 171 4.37 7.85 17.22
C ASP A 171 4.71 6.35 17.24
N ARG A 172 4.64 5.72 16.07
CA ARG A 172 4.98 4.30 15.87
C ARG A 172 6.34 4.19 15.19
N ALA A 173 7.18 3.28 15.68
CA ALA A 173 8.34 2.83 14.92
C ALA A 173 7.88 2.17 13.60
N PHE A 174 8.62 2.37 12.52
CA PHE A 174 8.19 1.93 11.19
C PHE A 174 9.13 0.86 10.63
N PHE A 175 8.54 -0.18 10.05
CA PHE A 175 9.26 -1.29 9.44
C PHE A 175 8.62 -1.73 8.11
N ILE A 176 9.42 -2.30 7.21
CA ILE A 176 8.95 -2.83 5.93
C ILE A 176 9.35 -4.30 5.83
N ASP A 177 8.40 -5.14 5.42
CA ASP A 177 8.66 -6.49 4.93
C ASP A 177 8.49 -6.51 3.40
N ASP A 178 9.57 -6.82 2.69
CA ASP A 178 9.61 -6.92 1.22
C ASP A 178 9.80 -8.37 0.73
N THR A 179 9.69 -9.34 1.62
CA THR A 179 10.13 -10.73 1.39
C THR A 179 9.33 -11.45 0.30
N ARG A 180 8.08 -11.03 0.11
CA ARG A 180 7.17 -11.52 -0.95
C ARG A 180 6.72 -10.40 -1.88
N TRP A 181 7.55 -9.38 -2.07
CA TRP A 181 7.23 -8.32 -3.02
C TRP A 181 7.45 -8.80 -4.47
N PRO A 182 6.46 -8.74 -5.37
CA PRO A 182 6.60 -9.27 -6.74
C PRO A 182 7.65 -8.56 -7.60
N TYR A 183 8.11 -7.38 -7.16
CA TYR A 183 9.03 -6.52 -7.91
C TYR A 183 10.51 -6.75 -7.58
N GLY A 184 10.84 -7.59 -6.59
CA GLY A 184 12.19 -7.77 -6.06
C GLY A 184 12.31 -7.23 -4.63
N SER A 185 13.51 -6.95 -4.17
CA SER A 185 13.72 -6.34 -2.85
C SER A 185 13.53 -4.82 -2.91
N TYR A 186 13.04 -4.21 -1.85
CA TYR A 186 12.87 -2.75 -1.74
C TYR A 186 14.20 -2.02 -1.98
N THR A 187 15.29 -2.58 -1.46
CA THR A 187 16.64 -2.02 -1.63
C THR A 187 17.22 -2.17 -3.04
N ASP A 188 16.55 -2.91 -3.93
CA ASP A 188 16.92 -2.96 -5.35
C ASP A 188 16.58 -1.66 -6.07
N PHE A 189 15.72 -0.81 -5.48
CA PHE A 189 15.24 0.44 -6.05
C PHE A 189 15.50 1.65 -5.15
N PHE A 190 15.36 1.49 -3.84
CA PHE A 190 15.38 2.59 -2.87
C PHE A 190 16.43 2.40 -1.77
N LEU A 191 16.85 3.48 -1.14
CA LEU A 191 17.64 3.42 0.09
C LEU A 191 16.75 2.89 1.24
N PRO A 192 17.33 2.16 2.22
CA PRO A 192 16.58 1.68 3.38
C PRO A 192 15.81 2.81 4.10
N PRO A 193 14.65 2.51 4.72
CA PRO A 193 13.90 3.50 5.48
C PRO A 193 14.71 4.03 6.67
N PRO A 194 14.38 5.22 7.21
CA PRO A 194 15.01 5.73 8.42
C PRO A 194 14.98 4.69 9.55
N PRO A 195 16.13 4.37 10.19
CA PRO A 195 16.20 3.30 11.17
C PRO A 195 15.42 3.65 12.43
N ALA A 196 14.68 2.69 12.96
CA ALA A 196 14.00 2.83 14.25
C ALA A 196 15.02 2.90 15.41
N THR A 197 14.66 3.63 16.47
CA THR A 197 15.44 3.74 17.72
C THR A 197 15.19 2.59 18.68
N CYS A 198 14.41 1.59 18.27
CA CYS A 198 14.03 0.40 19.01
C CYS A 198 14.10 -0.83 18.10
N ARG A 199 14.16 -2.02 18.69
CA ARG A 199 14.10 -3.27 17.92
C ARG A 199 12.64 -3.67 17.67
N PRO A 200 12.34 -4.29 16.51
CA PRO A 200 10.99 -4.76 16.24
C PRO A 200 10.54 -5.79 17.28
N PRO A 201 9.23 -5.90 17.53
CA PRO A 201 8.69 -6.93 18.41
C PRO A 201 8.86 -8.32 17.80
N PRO A 202 8.69 -9.39 18.60
CA PRO A 202 8.50 -10.73 18.08
C PRO A 202 7.41 -10.78 17.00
N ARG A 203 7.60 -11.56 15.93
CA ARG A 203 6.69 -11.59 14.77
C ARG A 203 5.26 -11.97 15.11
N HIS A 204 5.07 -12.81 16.13
CA HIS A 204 3.76 -13.23 16.62
C HIS A 204 3.04 -12.18 17.47
N HIS A 205 3.69 -11.06 17.83
CA HIS A 205 3.04 -9.90 18.45
C HIS A 205 2.56 -8.87 17.41
N ILE A 206 2.91 -9.03 16.13
CA ILE A 206 2.55 -8.10 15.05
C ILE A 206 1.20 -8.53 14.46
N THR A 207 0.15 -7.73 14.63
CA THR A 207 -1.22 -8.10 14.24
C THR A 207 -1.87 -7.05 13.34
N PRO A 208 -2.77 -7.45 12.42
CA PRO A 208 -3.37 -6.52 11.47
C PRO A 208 -4.53 -5.70 12.04
N CYS A 209 -5.17 -6.20 13.09
CA CYS A 209 -6.32 -5.60 13.76
C CYS A 209 -6.24 -5.90 15.27
N PRO A 210 -6.99 -5.18 16.12
CA PRO A 210 -7.61 -3.89 15.82
C PRO A 210 -6.55 -2.80 15.66
N HIS A 211 -6.95 -1.63 15.12
CA HIS A 211 -6.03 -0.49 14.93
C HIS A 211 -5.28 -0.07 16.20
N SER A 212 -5.92 -0.23 17.36
CA SER A 212 -5.34 0.09 18.68
C SER A 212 -4.18 -0.81 19.10
N ALA A 213 -3.91 -1.93 18.42
CA ALA A 213 -2.79 -2.81 18.71
C ALA A 213 -1.46 -2.04 18.76
N ALA A 214 -0.57 -2.43 19.68
CA ALA A 214 0.75 -1.83 19.85
C ALA A 214 1.59 -2.00 18.59
N HIS A 215 1.55 -3.19 17.99
CA HIS A 215 2.34 -3.57 16.82
C HIS A 215 1.42 -3.89 15.65
N LEU A 216 1.13 -2.87 14.85
CA LEU A 216 0.15 -2.96 13.77
C LEU A 216 0.80 -3.46 12.47
N LEU A 217 0.12 -4.39 11.78
CA LEU A 217 0.47 -4.82 10.43
C LEU A 217 -0.44 -4.17 9.39
N VAL A 218 0.17 -3.64 8.35
CA VAL A 218 -0.53 -3.06 7.21
C VAL A 218 -0.13 -3.80 5.94
N SER A 219 -1.10 -4.29 5.19
CA SER A 219 -0.91 -5.02 3.95
C SER A 219 -1.97 -4.62 2.93
N ALA A 220 -1.81 -5.06 1.68
CA ALA A 220 -2.85 -4.91 0.67
C ALA A 220 -4.19 -5.54 1.13
N ALA A 221 -4.14 -6.66 1.87
CA ALA A 221 -5.32 -7.35 2.36
C ALA A 221 -6.01 -6.66 3.55
N THR A 222 -5.27 -5.87 4.34
CA THR A 222 -5.81 -5.20 5.54
C THR A 222 -6.11 -3.72 5.31
N THR A 223 -5.83 -3.21 4.11
CA THR A 223 -6.09 -1.83 3.69
C THR A 223 -7.54 -1.39 3.95
N PRO A 224 -8.60 -2.19 3.70
CA PRO A 224 -9.97 -1.78 4.04
C PRO A 224 -10.21 -1.54 5.53
N HIS A 225 -9.43 -2.16 6.41
CA HIS A 225 -9.54 -1.99 7.86
C HIS A 225 -8.70 -0.81 8.36
N THR A 226 -7.48 -0.65 7.84
CA THR A 226 -6.58 0.46 8.24
C THR A 226 -6.96 1.79 7.57
N PHE A 227 -7.35 1.78 6.29
CA PHE A 227 -7.63 2.97 5.48
C PHE A 227 -9.09 3.01 5.00
N GLY A 228 -10.00 2.36 5.73
CA GLY A 228 -11.43 2.33 5.42
C GLY A 228 -12.21 3.57 5.84
N GLY A 229 -13.54 3.44 5.92
CA GLY A 229 -14.45 4.56 6.21
C GLY A 229 -14.08 5.37 7.46
N ALA A 230 -13.74 4.71 8.57
CA ALA A 230 -13.34 5.39 9.80
C ALA A 230 -12.07 6.24 9.63
N PHE A 231 -11.10 5.77 8.82
CA PHE A 231 -9.90 6.53 8.49
C PHE A 231 -10.25 7.77 7.65
N HIS A 232 -11.09 7.61 6.63
CA HIS A 232 -11.58 8.74 5.84
C HIS A 232 -12.32 9.76 6.72
N ASP A 233 -13.18 9.32 7.64
CA ASP A 233 -13.88 10.21 8.56
C ASP A 233 -12.92 10.99 9.48
N ALA A 234 -11.78 10.39 9.86
CA ALA A 234 -10.79 11.01 10.74
C ALA A 234 -9.83 11.96 10.03
N PHE A 235 -9.48 11.69 8.76
CA PHE A 235 -8.43 12.41 8.04
C PHE A 235 -8.94 13.25 6.86
N GLU A 236 -10.21 13.18 6.48
CA GLU A 236 -10.78 14.08 5.49
C GLU A 236 -11.19 15.42 6.09
N ASP A 237 -10.93 16.51 5.36
CA ASP A 237 -11.43 17.85 5.72
C ASP A 237 -12.90 17.99 5.30
N ALA A 238 -13.81 17.75 6.25
CA ALA A 238 -15.25 17.85 6.04
C ALA A 238 -15.75 19.24 5.57
N HIS A 239 -14.92 20.29 5.67
CA HIS A 239 -15.25 21.64 5.21
C HIS A 239 -14.83 21.89 3.74
N ARG A 240 -14.21 20.91 3.08
CA ARG A 240 -13.77 21.00 1.68
C ARG A 240 -14.54 20.02 0.80
N ALA A 241 -14.51 20.24 -0.50
CA ALA A 241 -15.15 19.39 -1.50
C ALA A 241 -14.12 18.78 -2.47
N GLY A 242 -14.48 17.65 -3.08
CA GLY A 242 -13.65 16.95 -4.06
C GLY A 242 -12.25 16.60 -3.53
N ASN A 243 -11.23 16.70 -4.38
CA ASN A 243 -9.86 16.32 -4.02
C ASN A 243 -9.28 17.15 -2.86
N ALA A 244 -9.78 18.36 -2.62
CA ALA A 244 -9.33 19.20 -1.51
C ALA A 244 -9.72 18.61 -0.14
N ARG A 245 -10.81 17.83 -0.07
CA ARG A 245 -11.23 17.09 1.14
C ARG A 245 -10.20 16.05 1.56
N GLN A 246 -9.53 15.43 0.60
CA GLN A 246 -8.54 14.37 0.83
C GLN A 246 -7.12 14.91 1.03
N LYS A 247 -6.93 16.24 1.05
CA LYS A 247 -5.62 16.85 1.21
C LYS A 247 -4.84 16.31 2.43
N PRO A 248 -5.42 16.13 3.64
CA PRO A 248 -4.65 15.63 4.76
C PRO A 248 -4.18 14.18 4.57
N ILE A 249 -4.96 13.33 3.88
CA ILE A 249 -4.55 11.97 3.49
C ILE A 249 -3.37 12.04 2.51
N PHE A 250 -3.44 12.91 1.50
CA PHE A 250 -2.32 13.13 0.58
C PHE A 250 -1.08 13.70 1.28
N ASP A 251 -1.25 14.48 2.34
CA ASP A 251 -0.13 14.98 3.15
C ASP A 251 0.55 13.85 3.95
N LEU A 252 -0.18 12.81 4.38
CA LEU A 252 0.42 11.59 4.93
C LEU A 252 1.27 10.86 3.88
N ALA A 253 0.70 10.64 2.69
CA ALA A 253 1.42 10.01 1.58
C ALA A 253 2.65 10.82 1.16
N ARG A 254 2.57 12.16 1.14
CA ARG A 254 3.71 13.04 0.84
C ARG A 254 4.85 12.84 1.84
N LYS A 255 4.57 12.77 3.15
CA LYS A 255 5.59 12.50 4.17
C LYS A 255 6.30 11.16 3.93
N GLY A 256 5.53 10.12 3.57
CA GLY A 256 6.09 8.82 3.21
C GLY A 256 6.94 8.86 1.94
N TYR A 257 6.46 9.51 0.88
CA TYR A 257 7.23 9.70 -0.34
C TYR A 257 8.57 10.42 -0.07
N GLU A 258 8.52 11.53 0.68
CA GLU A 258 9.72 12.33 0.97
C GLU A 258 10.75 11.58 1.83
N ALA A 259 10.33 10.62 2.66
CA ALA A 259 11.22 9.85 3.54
C ALA A 259 11.68 8.50 2.95
N LEU A 260 10.88 7.90 2.05
CA LEU A 260 11.07 6.53 1.58
C LEU A 260 11.39 6.44 0.08
N PHE A 261 11.17 7.50 -0.70
CA PHE A 261 11.43 7.49 -2.14
C PHE A 261 12.79 8.12 -2.45
N HIS A 262 13.84 7.53 -1.87
CA HIS A 262 15.22 7.87 -2.19
C HIS A 262 15.79 6.78 -3.07
N LEU A 263 16.04 7.09 -4.34
CA LEU A 263 16.59 6.12 -5.29
C LEU A 263 17.97 5.62 -4.84
N LYS A 264 18.28 4.37 -5.15
CA LYS A 264 19.65 3.85 -5.02
C LYS A 264 20.63 4.70 -5.87
N PRO A 265 21.92 4.78 -5.50
CA PRO A 265 22.86 5.74 -6.10
C PRO A 265 22.97 5.67 -7.63
N GLU A 266 22.94 4.47 -8.20
CA GLU A 266 23.00 4.26 -9.65
C GLU A 266 21.77 4.81 -10.38
N ASP A 267 20.57 4.53 -9.87
CA ASP A 267 19.31 5.04 -10.43
C ASP A 267 19.18 6.55 -10.22
N ALA A 268 19.62 7.05 -9.07
CA ALA A 268 19.66 8.49 -8.78
C ALA A 268 20.56 9.23 -9.78
N THR A 269 21.71 8.67 -10.11
CA THR A 269 22.64 9.21 -11.12
C THR A 269 21.98 9.21 -12.49
N HIS A 270 21.40 8.08 -12.90
CA HIS A 270 20.70 7.96 -14.17
C HIS A 270 19.57 8.99 -14.32
N VAL A 271 18.73 9.14 -13.29
CA VAL A 271 17.62 10.11 -13.29
C VAL A 271 18.15 11.55 -13.33
N SER A 272 19.23 11.84 -12.60
CA SER A 272 19.88 13.16 -12.62
C SER A 272 20.42 13.51 -14.01
N ASP A 273 21.12 12.58 -14.66
CA ASP A 273 21.67 12.76 -16.01
C ASP A 273 20.55 12.96 -17.03
N ARG A 274 19.50 12.13 -16.97
CA ARG A 274 18.34 12.26 -17.85
C ARG A 274 17.62 13.60 -17.66
N LEU A 275 17.52 14.08 -16.42
CA LEU A 275 16.92 15.37 -16.12
C LEU A 275 17.79 16.53 -16.63
N ALA A 276 19.11 16.43 -16.52
CA ALA A 276 20.05 17.41 -17.07
C ALA A 276 19.94 17.49 -18.60
N GLU A 277 19.85 16.34 -19.28
CA GLU A 277 19.63 16.24 -20.71
C GLU A 277 18.34 16.96 -21.13
N LEU A 278 17.19 16.60 -20.51
CA LEU A 278 15.91 17.23 -20.82
C LEU A 278 15.89 18.73 -20.54
N ARG A 279 16.55 19.17 -19.45
CA ARG A 279 16.68 20.60 -19.13
C ARG A 279 17.55 21.34 -20.15
N SER A 280 18.60 20.71 -20.66
CA SER A 280 19.47 21.30 -21.68
C SER A 280 18.73 21.54 -22.99
N MET A 281 17.79 20.67 -23.37
CA MET A 281 16.96 20.83 -24.58
C MET A 281 16.11 22.11 -24.55
N VAL A 282 15.62 22.50 -23.37
CA VAL A 282 14.77 23.68 -23.20
C VAL A 282 15.53 24.94 -22.76
N ALA A 283 16.83 24.81 -22.45
CA ALA A 283 17.62 25.90 -21.91
C ALA A 283 17.94 26.97 -22.97
N HIS A 284 17.78 28.24 -22.59
CA HIS A 284 18.26 29.37 -23.37
C HIS A 284 18.40 30.60 -22.46
N PRO A 285 19.42 31.46 -22.65
CA PRO A 285 19.65 32.61 -21.77
C PRO A 285 18.43 33.54 -21.67
N GLU A 286 17.81 33.86 -22.81
CA GLU A 286 16.74 34.87 -22.87
C GLU A 286 15.34 34.27 -23.06
N THR A 287 15.24 33.04 -23.56
CA THR A 287 13.97 32.46 -24.04
C THR A 287 13.90 30.96 -23.73
N PRO A 288 13.97 30.58 -22.44
CA PRO A 288 13.88 29.17 -22.04
C PRO A 288 12.48 28.62 -22.36
N GLY A 289 12.45 27.38 -22.84
CA GLY A 289 11.22 26.61 -23.02
C GLY A 289 10.76 25.94 -21.73
N LYS A 290 9.71 25.12 -21.82
CA LYS A 290 9.24 24.24 -20.74
C LYS A 290 9.24 22.78 -21.16
N ILE A 291 9.35 21.90 -20.17
CA ILE A 291 9.09 20.48 -20.32
C ILE A 291 7.63 20.25 -19.92
N VAL A 292 6.83 19.66 -20.80
CA VAL A 292 5.46 19.21 -20.48
C VAL A 292 5.44 17.70 -20.55
N ALA A 293 5.19 17.07 -19.41
CA ALA A 293 5.13 15.62 -19.29
C ALA A 293 3.70 15.11 -19.50
N MET A 294 3.56 14.04 -20.27
CA MET A 294 2.32 13.34 -20.55
C MET A 294 2.47 11.87 -20.14
N HIS A 295 1.51 11.37 -19.36
CA HIS A 295 1.42 9.96 -19.00
C HIS A 295 0.17 9.38 -19.66
N ILE A 296 0.38 8.49 -20.63
CA ILE A 296 -0.67 7.87 -21.45
C ILE A 296 -0.73 6.40 -21.07
N ARG A 297 -1.84 5.99 -20.45
CA ARG A 297 -2.03 4.66 -19.89
C ARG A 297 -3.08 3.92 -20.71
N HIS A 298 -2.68 2.88 -21.43
CA HIS A 298 -3.61 2.02 -22.17
C HIS A 298 -3.76 0.68 -21.44
N GLY A 299 -2.96 -0.36 -21.70
CA GLY A 299 -2.92 -1.62 -20.93
C GLY A 299 -4.23 -2.09 -20.26
N ASP A 300 -4.18 -2.53 -19.01
CA ASP A 300 -5.35 -3.03 -18.27
C ASP A 300 -6.24 -1.92 -17.66
N ALA A 301 -5.75 -0.69 -17.57
CA ALA A 301 -6.46 0.41 -16.94
C ALA A 301 -7.28 1.22 -17.95
N HIS A 302 -8.59 1.37 -17.69
CA HIS A 302 -9.49 2.15 -18.54
C HIS A 302 -9.97 3.43 -17.83
N PRO A 303 -10.24 4.52 -18.57
CA PRO A 303 -10.74 5.77 -18.01
C PRO A 303 -12.04 5.60 -17.21
N LEU A 304 -12.16 6.32 -16.09
CA LEU A 304 -13.40 6.39 -15.31
C LEU A 304 -14.53 7.12 -16.04
N SER A 305 -14.20 7.95 -17.04
CA SER A 305 -15.19 8.67 -17.84
C SER A 305 -16.00 7.71 -18.67
N PHE A 306 -17.34 7.78 -18.55
CA PHE A 306 -18.26 6.88 -19.25
C PHE A 306 -18.00 6.80 -20.76
N GLN A 307 -17.68 7.93 -21.40
CA GLN A 307 -17.41 8.02 -22.84
C GLN A 307 -16.22 7.16 -23.33
N TYR A 308 -15.26 6.84 -22.45
CA TYR A 308 -14.08 6.04 -22.77
C TYR A 308 -13.96 4.83 -21.86
N ARG A 309 -15.03 4.42 -21.16
CA ARG A 309 -14.93 3.31 -20.19
C ARG A 309 -14.49 2.00 -20.86
N ASP A 310 -14.92 1.80 -22.10
CA ASP A 310 -14.65 0.59 -22.88
C ASP A 310 -13.60 0.85 -23.99
N ALA A 311 -12.84 1.96 -23.89
CA ALA A 311 -11.80 2.37 -24.83
C ALA A 311 -10.68 3.14 -24.12
N TYR A 312 -9.75 3.72 -24.87
CA TYR A 312 -8.73 4.61 -24.32
C TYR A 312 -9.00 6.07 -24.69
N ILE A 313 -8.44 7.01 -23.90
CA ILE A 313 -8.48 8.43 -24.25
C ILE A 313 -7.61 8.64 -25.49
N PRO A 314 -8.13 9.20 -26.60
CA PRO A 314 -7.33 9.40 -27.80
C PRO A 314 -6.16 10.36 -27.58
N THR A 315 -5.01 10.08 -28.21
CA THR A 315 -3.79 10.90 -28.18
C THR A 315 -4.02 12.40 -28.43
N PRO A 316 -4.87 12.84 -29.39
CA PRO A 316 -5.18 14.25 -29.61
C PRO A 316 -5.63 15.03 -28.36
N HIS A 317 -6.29 14.36 -27.40
CA HIS A 317 -6.73 15.02 -26.17
C HIS A 317 -5.54 15.40 -25.27
N TYR A 318 -4.53 14.54 -25.20
CA TYR A 318 -3.32 14.80 -24.42
C TYR A 318 -2.49 15.92 -25.05
N THR A 319 -2.28 15.88 -26.37
CA THR A 319 -1.48 16.88 -27.08
C THR A 319 -2.16 18.24 -27.06
N SER A 320 -3.47 18.31 -27.27
CA SER A 320 -4.25 19.56 -27.15
C SER A 320 -4.16 20.17 -25.75
N ALA A 321 -4.25 19.34 -24.70
CA ALA A 321 -4.07 19.79 -23.32
C ALA A 321 -2.64 20.31 -23.08
N ALA A 322 -1.62 19.62 -23.58
CA ALA A 322 -0.22 20.02 -23.47
C ALA A 322 0.06 21.36 -24.18
N HIS A 323 -0.46 21.54 -25.40
CA HIS A 323 -0.37 22.81 -26.13
C HIS A 323 -1.09 23.94 -25.40
N SER A 324 -2.25 23.67 -24.80
CA SER A 324 -3.00 24.65 -24.01
C SER A 324 -2.23 25.10 -22.76
N LEU A 325 -1.51 24.18 -22.09
CA LEU A 325 -0.62 24.49 -20.97
C LEU A 325 0.58 25.37 -21.38
N LEU A 326 1.13 25.15 -22.57
CA LEU A 326 2.18 26.02 -23.12
C LEU A 326 1.65 27.39 -23.52
N ALA A 327 0.46 27.45 -24.12
CA ALA A 327 -0.18 28.70 -24.52
C ALA A 327 -0.49 29.59 -23.31
N SER A 328 -0.93 29.00 -22.19
CA SER A 328 -1.17 29.72 -20.93
C SER A 328 0.13 30.12 -20.24
N SER A 329 1.17 29.28 -20.27
CA SER A 329 2.49 29.58 -19.71
C SER A 329 3.24 30.66 -20.46
N PHE A 330 3.06 30.73 -21.78
CA PHE A 330 3.72 31.69 -22.66
C PHE A 330 2.64 32.37 -23.50
N PRO A 331 1.94 33.40 -23.01
CA PRO A 331 0.86 34.05 -23.74
C PRO A 331 1.38 34.73 -25.02
N SER A 332 0.59 34.73 -26.10
CA SER A 332 1.02 35.31 -27.40
C SER A 332 1.28 36.82 -27.35
N THR A 333 0.89 37.49 -26.27
CA THR A 333 1.20 38.89 -25.98
C THR A 333 2.66 39.10 -25.54
N SER A 334 3.36 38.04 -25.12
CA SER A 334 4.79 38.11 -24.80
C SER A 334 5.62 38.06 -26.08
N PRO A 335 6.57 39.00 -26.29
CA PRO A 335 7.39 39.06 -27.50
C PRO A 335 8.20 37.79 -27.79
N SER A 336 8.51 37.01 -26.75
CA SER A 336 9.33 35.79 -26.83
C SER A 336 8.52 34.50 -26.83
N ALA A 337 7.19 34.56 -26.70
CA ALA A 337 6.36 33.38 -26.49
C ALA A 337 6.46 32.35 -27.62
N SER A 338 6.54 32.80 -28.88
CA SER A 338 6.71 31.90 -30.03
C SER A 338 8.00 31.08 -29.92
N SER A 339 9.10 31.74 -29.57
CA SER A 339 10.42 31.12 -29.40
C SER A 339 10.46 30.18 -28.19
N GLN A 340 9.84 30.58 -27.07
CA GLN A 340 9.76 29.75 -25.86
C GLN A 340 8.90 28.49 -26.08
N ARG A 341 7.77 28.62 -26.78
CA ARG A 341 6.92 27.46 -27.14
C ARG A 341 7.64 26.53 -28.11
N ALA A 342 8.30 27.06 -29.15
CA ALA A 342 9.05 26.26 -30.11
C ALA A 342 10.23 25.50 -29.48
N ARG A 343 10.80 26.04 -28.39
CA ARG A 343 11.87 25.39 -27.62
C ARG A 343 11.34 24.45 -26.53
N SER A 344 10.03 24.46 -26.25
CA SER A 344 9.44 23.56 -25.26
C SER A 344 9.41 22.14 -25.80
N VAL A 345 9.55 21.15 -24.91
CA VAL A 345 9.56 19.73 -25.28
C VAL A 345 8.44 18.98 -24.58
N PHE A 346 7.90 18.01 -25.29
CA PHE A 346 6.92 17.06 -24.74
C PHE A 346 7.62 15.78 -24.35
N VAL A 347 7.38 15.30 -23.12
CA VAL A 347 7.95 14.05 -22.61
C VAL A 347 6.82 13.07 -22.38
N VAL A 348 6.89 11.88 -22.99
CA VAL A 348 5.81 10.88 -22.95
C VAL A 348 6.26 9.64 -22.19
N ALA A 349 5.45 9.26 -21.20
CA ALA A 349 5.49 7.96 -20.56
C ALA A 349 4.24 7.17 -20.95
N SER A 350 4.42 5.98 -21.52
CA SER A 350 3.32 5.05 -21.78
C SER A 350 3.72 3.60 -21.53
N ASP A 351 2.73 2.77 -21.21
CA ASP A 351 2.82 1.32 -21.14
C ASP A 351 2.45 0.64 -22.48
N ASP A 352 2.04 1.42 -23.48
CA ASP A 352 1.75 0.98 -24.83
C ASP A 352 2.87 1.39 -25.78
N PRO A 353 3.59 0.43 -26.40
CA PRO A 353 4.70 0.74 -27.29
C PRO A 353 4.26 1.47 -28.57
N ASP A 354 3.00 1.34 -28.99
CA ASP A 354 2.48 1.89 -30.24
C ASP A 354 2.17 3.40 -30.10
N VAL A 355 1.93 3.89 -28.88
CA VAL A 355 1.76 5.33 -28.57
C VAL A 355 2.93 6.16 -29.07
N TYR A 356 4.14 5.60 -29.06
CA TYR A 356 5.34 6.32 -29.50
C TYR A 356 5.52 6.34 -31.02
N THR A 357 4.67 5.63 -31.77
CA THR A 357 4.61 5.67 -33.23
C THR A 357 3.43 6.48 -33.74
N ASP A 358 2.63 7.04 -32.85
CA ASP A 358 1.51 7.92 -33.18
C ASP A 358 2.01 9.24 -33.81
N ASP A 359 1.41 9.62 -34.94
CA ASP A 359 1.75 10.84 -35.67
C ASP A 359 1.55 12.10 -34.81
N ASP A 360 0.58 12.08 -33.89
CA ASP A 360 0.31 13.19 -32.98
C ASP A 360 1.42 13.40 -31.93
N LEU A 361 2.28 12.40 -31.73
CA LEU A 361 3.39 12.44 -30.76
C LEU A 361 4.76 12.52 -31.43
N ILE A 362 4.81 12.80 -32.74
CA ILE A 362 6.05 13.06 -33.46
C ILE A 362 6.81 14.21 -32.78
N GLY A 363 8.10 13.99 -32.53
CA GLY A 363 8.97 14.95 -31.86
C GLY A 363 8.87 14.95 -30.33
N SER A 364 8.00 14.14 -29.74
CA SER A 364 8.02 13.90 -28.30
C SER A 364 9.22 13.05 -27.88
N VAL A 365 9.69 13.28 -26.66
CA VAL A 365 10.82 12.58 -26.06
C VAL A 365 10.28 11.48 -25.14
N ARG A 366 10.76 10.24 -25.29
CA ARG A 366 10.36 9.16 -24.37
C ARG A 366 10.89 9.40 -22.96
N ALA A 367 10.04 9.21 -21.96
CA ALA A 367 10.46 9.21 -20.55
C ALA A 367 11.32 7.98 -20.24
N GLN A 368 10.92 6.81 -20.75
CA GLN A 368 11.64 5.55 -20.57
C GLN A 368 12.76 5.40 -21.60
N SER A 369 14.01 5.43 -21.13
CA SER A 369 15.21 5.29 -21.97
C SER A 369 15.87 3.90 -21.87
N VAL A 370 15.74 3.23 -20.72
CA VAL A 370 16.44 1.98 -20.40
C VAL A 370 15.64 0.74 -20.80
N ILE A 371 14.34 0.70 -20.47
CA ILE A 371 13.46 -0.43 -20.79
C ILE A 371 12.54 -0.01 -21.93
N LYS A 372 12.60 -0.74 -23.05
CA LYS A 372 11.69 -0.55 -24.19
C LYS A 372 10.78 -1.78 -24.29
N LEU A 373 9.48 -1.56 -24.15
CA LEU A 373 8.49 -2.60 -24.42
C LEU A 373 8.49 -2.91 -25.91
N ALA A 374 8.49 -4.20 -26.27
CA ALA A 374 8.37 -4.63 -27.65
C ALA A 374 6.93 -4.44 -28.12
N SER A 375 6.74 -3.84 -29.30
CA SER A 375 5.45 -3.87 -29.98
C SER A 375 5.14 -5.30 -30.42
N ARG A 376 3.91 -5.77 -30.20
CA ARG A 376 3.44 -6.99 -30.84
C ARG A 376 3.03 -6.63 -32.25
N PRO A 377 3.63 -7.20 -33.30
CA PRO A 377 3.11 -6.99 -34.64
C PRO A 377 1.64 -7.45 -34.68
N PRO A 378 0.76 -6.72 -35.37
CA PRO A 378 -0.63 -7.14 -35.50
C PRO A 378 -0.64 -8.55 -36.09
N LEU A 379 -1.30 -9.48 -35.38
CA LEU A 379 -1.56 -10.82 -35.88
C LEU A 379 -2.25 -10.65 -37.24
N SER A 380 -1.53 -10.97 -38.32
CA SER A 380 -2.12 -10.99 -39.66
C SER A 380 -3.31 -11.93 -39.62
N ALA A 381 -4.52 -11.40 -39.85
CA ALA A 381 -5.75 -12.15 -40.01
C ALA A 381 -5.67 -13.01 -41.29
N SER A 382 -4.85 -14.05 -41.26
CA SER A 382 -4.51 -14.89 -42.41
C SER A 382 -4.11 -16.28 -41.93
N GLN A 383 -4.85 -16.87 -40.99
CA GLN A 383 -4.72 -18.29 -40.67
C GLN A 383 -5.97 -18.89 -40.00
N GLU A 384 -7.16 -18.54 -40.50
CA GLU A 384 -8.38 -19.34 -40.28
C GLU A 384 -9.16 -19.44 -41.58
N LYS A 385 -8.65 -20.27 -42.50
CA LYS A 385 -9.46 -21.02 -43.45
C LYS A 385 -8.92 -22.45 -43.47
N GLY A 386 -9.22 -23.17 -42.39
CA GLY A 386 -9.25 -24.63 -42.43
C GLY A 386 -10.49 -25.04 -43.21
N GLU A 387 -10.24 -25.64 -44.37
CA GLU A 387 -11.20 -26.27 -45.26
C GLU A 387 -11.92 -27.43 -44.52
N PRO A 388 -13.24 -27.62 -44.67
CA PRO A 388 -13.94 -28.74 -44.05
C PRO A 388 -13.70 -30.01 -44.88
N ASP A 389 -13.11 -31.02 -44.23
CA ASP A 389 -12.94 -32.36 -44.79
C ASP A 389 -14.30 -33.10 -44.78
N GLU A 390 -14.70 -33.58 -45.95
CA GLU A 390 -15.88 -34.42 -46.15
C GLU A 390 -15.63 -35.83 -45.60
N ARG A 391 -16.42 -36.25 -44.60
CA ARG A 391 -17.10 -37.57 -44.56
C ARG A 391 -18.08 -37.71 -43.40
#